data_AF-A0AAJ6QSK2-F1
#
_entry.id   AF-A0AAJ6QSK2-F1
#
_cell.length_a   1.000
_cell.length_b   1.000
_cell.length_c   1.000
_cell.angle_alpha   90.00
_cell.angle_beta   90.00
_cell.angle_gamma   90.00
#
_symmetry.space_group_name_H-M   'P 1'
#
loop_
_entity.id
_entity.type
_entity.pdbx_description
1 polymer ?
#
loop_
_entity_poly.entity_id
_entity_poly.type
_entity_poly.pdbx_seq_one_letter_code
_entity_poly.pdbx_strand_id
1 'polypeptide(L)'
;MADDGIFDEQADDRKLADKEFTRNEEASATEGTREGLTDGKDKALQQGFDSGFKQGFQLVENISIWRGFVQGLSTSIKKLDSGQEEKIQLYALYGKLLEFEQKAINSEAPLEEIRGSMEEVKKDIARVLHTLGMAHLLDTMTDL
;
A
#
# COMPACT_ATOMS: atom_id res chain seq x y z
N MET A 1 7.11 -16.25 85.21
CA MET A 1 7.30 -17.25 84.14
C MET A 1 5.91 -17.79 83.84
N ALA A 2 5.31 -17.64 82.66
CA ALA A 2 5.86 -17.45 81.33
C ALA A 2 5.26 -16.23 80.62
N ASP A 3 6.04 -15.76 79.67
CA ASP A 3 5.86 -14.63 78.77
C ASP A 3 5.30 -15.13 77.41
N ASP A 4 4.64 -14.19 76.75
CA ASP A 4 4.39 -14.04 75.32
C ASP A 4 3.49 -15.03 74.54
N GLY A 5 2.58 -14.43 73.76
CA GLY A 5 1.61 -15.11 72.92
C GLY A 5 0.50 -14.19 72.42
N ILE A 6 0.78 -12.91 72.21
CA ILE A 6 -0.15 -12.01 71.51
C ILE A 6 -0.05 -12.36 70.02
N PHE A 7 -1.07 -13.06 69.50
CA PHE A 7 -1.23 -13.28 68.07
C PHE A 7 -1.38 -11.92 67.38
N ASP A 8 -0.34 -11.49 66.64
CA ASP A 8 -0.32 -10.25 65.86
C ASP A 8 -1.04 -10.45 64.52
N GLU A 9 -2.37 -10.56 64.60
CA GLU A 9 -3.29 -10.74 63.46
C GLU A 9 -3.17 -9.59 62.44
N GLN A 10 -2.85 -8.37 62.92
CA GLN A 10 -2.63 -7.18 62.09
C GLN A 10 -1.31 -7.23 61.31
N ALA A 11 -0.27 -7.87 61.84
CA ALA A 11 0.96 -8.09 61.10
C ALA A 11 0.81 -9.15 60.00
N ASP A 12 -0.10 -10.11 60.14
CA ASP A 12 -0.35 -11.11 59.10
C ASP A 12 -1.18 -10.52 57.94
N ASP A 13 -2.19 -9.70 58.25
CA ASP A 13 -2.97 -8.96 57.25
C ASP A 13 -2.13 -7.97 56.44
N ARG A 14 -1.20 -7.26 57.09
CA ARG A 14 -0.26 -6.36 56.40
C ARG A 14 0.70 -7.11 55.48
N LYS A 15 1.23 -8.25 55.93
CA LYS A 15 2.09 -9.11 55.10
C LYS A 15 1.34 -9.69 53.90
N LEU A 16 0.06 -10.02 54.07
CA LEU A 16 -0.79 -10.48 52.97
C LEU A 16 -1.06 -9.35 51.98
N ALA A 17 -1.38 -8.15 52.47
CA ALA A 17 -1.59 -6.96 51.64
C ALA A 17 -0.34 -6.60 50.82
N ASP A 18 0.85 -6.63 51.42
CA ASP A 18 2.12 -6.34 50.72
C ASP A 18 2.42 -7.37 49.62
N LYS A 19 2.11 -8.66 49.87
CA LYS A 19 2.25 -9.73 48.87
C LYS A 19 1.30 -9.55 47.70
N GLU A 20 0.02 -9.26 47.96
CA GLU A 20 -0.96 -9.03 46.91
C GLU A 20 -0.65 -7.75 46.12
N PHE A 21 -0.16 -6.70 46.80
CA PHE A 21 0.30 -5.47 46.14
C PHE A 21 1.47 -5.76 45.19
N THR A 22 2.50 -6.46 45.67
CA THR A 22 3.68 -6.83 44.86
C THR A 22 3.28 -7.69 43.67
N ARG A 23 2.42 -8.70 43.90
CA ARG A 23 1.92 -9.56 42.83
C ARG A 23 1.12 -8.78 41.79
N ASN A 24 0.32 -7.82 42.21
CA ASN A 24 -0.45 -6.97 41.32
C ASN A 24 0.44 -6.02 40.51
N GLU A 25 1.50 -5.47 41.11
CA GLU A 25 2.50 -4.66 40.40
C GLU A 25 3.25 -5.49 39.35
N GLU A 26 3.70 -6.70 39.68
CA GLU A 26 4.38 -7.60 38.74
C GLU A 26 3.46 -8.03 37.58
N ALA A 27 2.20 -8.35 37.88
CA ALA A 27 1.21 -8.67 36.87
C ALA A 27 0.95 -7.49 35.94
N SER A 28 0.75 -6.29 36.50
CA SER A 28 0.52 -5.06 35.73
C SER A 28 1.72 -4.68 34.86
N ALA A 29 2.95 -4.85 35.36
CA ALA A 29 4.16 -4.58 34.59
C ALA A 29 4.34 -5.57 33.43
N THR A 30 4.04 -6.85 33.67
CA THR A 30 4.10 -7.90 32.64
C THR A 30 3.03 -7.69 31.57
N GLU A 31 1.81 -7.34 32.00
CA GLU A 31 0.69 -7.05 31.12
C GLU A 31 0.96 -5.81 30.28
N GLY A 32 1.40 -4.70 30.88
CA GLY A 32 1.77 -3.48 30.14
C GLY A 32 2.92 -3.71 29.15
N THR A 33 3.89 -4.56 29.48
CA THR A 33 4.96 -4.94 28.54
C THR A 33 4.42 -5.74 27.35
N ARG A 34 3.49 -6.66 27.61
CA ARG A 34 2.84 -7.48 26.57
C ARG A 34 1.93 -6.65 25.66
N GLU A 35 1.17 -5.73 26.24
CA GLU A 35 0.31 -4.78 25.53
C GLU A 35 1.16 -3.86 24.65
N GLY A 36 2.19 -3.21 25.21
CA GLY A 36 3.08 -2.35 24.45
C GLY A 36 3.79 -3.07 23.30
N LEU A 37 4.15 -4.34 23.46
CA LEU A 37 4.72 -5.15 22.38
C LEU A 37 3.69 -5.46 21.28
N THR A 38 2.45 -5.77 21.66
CA THR A 38 1.35 -6.06 20.73
C THR A 38 0.98 -4.81 19.95
N ASP A 39 0.73 -3.70 20.64
CA ASP A 39 0.40 -2.40 20.04
C ASP A 39 1.49 -1.92 19.09
N GLY A 40 2.77 -2.12 19.46
CA GLY A 40 3.90 -1.79 18.62
C GLY A 40 3.92 -2.58 17.31
N LYS A 41 3.62 -3.89 17.37
CA LYS A 41 3.54 -4.75 16.19
C LYS A 41 2.36 -4.37 15.29
N ASP A 42 1.19 -4.17 15.88
CA ASP A 42 -0.03 -3.83 15.14
C ASP A 42 0.13 -2.47 14.45
N LYS A 43 0.73 -1.50 15.14
CA LYS A 43 1.04 -0.18 14.55
C LYS A 43 2.03 -0.30 13.40
N ALA A 44 3.12 -1.05 13.55
CA ALA A 44 4.10 -1.24 12.49
C ALA A 44 3.48 -1.96 11.28
N LEU A 45 2.62 -2.94 11.52
CA LEU A 45 1.89 -3.66 10.47
C LEU A 45 0.95 -2.72 9.71
N GLN A 46 0.14 -1.93 10.42
CA GLN A 46 -0.77 -0.99 9.80
C GLN A 46 -0.02 0.07 8.96
N GLN A 47 1.10 0.58 9.48
CA GLN A 47 1.94 1.52 8.73
C GLN A 47 2.50 0.90 7.45
N GLY A 48 2.93 -0.37 7.52
CA GLY A 48 3.38 -1.12 6.34
C GLY A 48 2.25 -1.33 5.33
N PHE A 49 1.06 -1.72 5.80
CA PHE A 49 -0.12 -1.90 4.97
C PHE A 49 -0.56 -0.60 4.30
N ASP A 50 -0.71 0.50 5.05
CA ASP A 50 -1.13 1.80 4.52
C ASP A 50 -0.16 2.31 3.45
N SER A 51 1.15 2.15 3.71
CA SER A 51 2.19 2.53 2.75
C SER A 51 2.13 1.67 1.48
N GLY A 52 2.03 0.35 1.63
CA GLY A 52 1.94 -0.58 0.50
C GLY A 52 0.67 -0.37 -0.32
N PHE A 53 -0.48 -0.22 0.36
CA PHE A 53 -1.76 0.05 -0.26
C PHE A 53 -1.73 1.36 -1.04
N LYS A 54 -1.24 2.45 -0.43
CA LYS A 54 -1.10 3.75 -1.12
C LYS A 54 -0.26 3.63 -2.39
N GLN A 55 0.90 2.98 -2.30
CA GLN A 55 1.80 2.82 -3.45
C GLN A 55 1.18 1.96 -4.56
N GLY A 56 0.55 0.84 -4.20
CA GLY A 56 -0.12 -0.04 -5.14
C GLY A 56 -1.32 0.63 -5.80
N PHE A 57 -2.18 1.29 -5.01
CA PHE A 57 -3.34 2.02 -5.50
C PHE A 57 -2.94 3.11 -6.49
N GLN A 58 -1.97 3.96 -6.13
CA GLN A 58 -1.49 5.03 -7.01
C GLN A 58 -0.91 4.49 -8.33
N LEU A 59 -0.23 3.34 -8.30
CA LEU A 59 0.29 2.72 -9.52
C LEU A 59 -0.84 2.19 -10.41
N VAL A 60 -1.77 1.42 -9.83
CA VAL A 60 -2.90 0.86 -10.57
C VAL A 60 -3.78 1.96 -11.15
N GLU A 61 -4.09 3.00 -10.36
CA GLU A 61 -4.82 4.19 -10.82
C GLU A 61 -4.14 4.83 -12.03
N ASN A 62 -2.82 5.06 -11.96
CA ASN A 62 -2.06 5.62 -13.08
C ASN A 62 -2.17 4.72 -14.32
N ILE A 63 -1.98 3.40 -14.17
CA ILE A 63 -2.11 2.45 -15.27
C ILE A 63 -3.51 2.49 -15.87
N SER A 64 -4.56 2.51 -15.05
CA SER A 64 -5.95 2.56 -15.50
C SER A 64 -6.27 3.84 -16.27
N ILE A 65 -5.76 5.00 -15.83
CA ILE A 65 -5.91 6.29 -16.53
C ILE A 65 -5.30 6.20 -17.93
N TRP A 66 -4.04 5.76 -18.04
CA TRP A 66 -3.38 5.60 -19.33
C TRP A 66 -4.06 4.55 -20.22
N ARG A 67 -4.57 3.47 -19.62
CA ARG A 67 -5.32 2.44 -20.37
C ARG A 67 -6.61 3.02 -20.96
N GLY A 68 -7.36 3.79 -20.17
CA GLY A 68 -8.56 4.49 -20.64
C GLY A 68 -8.25 5.49 -21.75
N PHE A 69 -7.18 6.26 -21.59
CA PHE A 69 -6.71 7.21 -22.60
C PHE A 69 -6.36 6.53 -23.93
N VAL A 70 -5.53 5.48 -23.91
CA VAL A 70 -5.16 4.72 -25.12
C VAL A 70 -6.38 4.07 -25.78
N GLN A 71 -7.32 3.55 -25.00
CA GLN A 71 -8.56 2.99 -25.53
C GLN A 71 -9.43 4.06 -26.23
N GLY A 72 -9.54 5.24 -25.62
CA GLY A 72 -10.23 6.39 -26.21
C GLY A 72 -9.60 6.83 -27.53
N LEU A 73 -8.27 6.92 -27.58
CA LEU A 73 -7.54 7.23 -28.81
C LEU A 73 -7.78 6.18 -29.90
N SER A 74 -7.60 4.90 -29.56
CA SER A 74 -7.75 3.78 -30.51
C SER A 74 -9.14 3.72 -31.16
N THR A 75 -10.18 4.10 -30.40
CA THR A 75 -11.56 4.12 -30.90
C THR A 75 -11.90 5.38 -31.70
N SER A 76 -11.21 6.49 -31.43
CA SER A 76 -11.38 7.78 -32.13
C SER A 76 -10.68 7.79 -33.50
N ILE A 77 -9.62 7.00 -33.68
CA ILE A 77 -8.99 6.77 -34.99
C ILE A 77 -9.95 5.95 -35.88
N LYS A 78 -10.82 6.67 -36.61
CA LYS A 78 -11.87 6.06 -37.44
C LYS A 78 -12.00 6.55 -38.89
N LYS A 79 -11.21 7.49 -39.41
CA LYS A 79 -11.54 8.04 -40.76
C LYS A 79 -10.41 8.45 -41.71
N LEU A 80 -9.13 8.32 -41.39
CA LEU A 80 -8.08 8.57 -42.37
C LEU A 80 -7.42 7.27 -42.80
N ASP A 81 -7.11 7.13 -44.09
CA ASP A 81 -6.20 6.12 -44.62
C ASP A 81 -4.79 6.23 -44.00
N SER A 82 -4.50 7.33 -43.28
CA SER A 82 -3.37 7.48 -42.36
C SER A 82 -3.78 7.14 -40.92
N GLY A 83 -3.02 6.29 -40.22
CA GLY A 83 -3.29 5.98 -38.80
C GLY A 83 -3.51 4.50 -38.47
N GLN A 84 -3.51 3.60 -39.46
CA GLN A 84 -3.76 2.17 -39.21
C GLN A 84 -2.62 1.52 -38.42
N GLU A 85 -1.37 1.88 -38.73
CA GLU A 85 -0.20 1.36 -38.04
C GLU A 85 -0.14 1.87 -36.60
N GLU A 86 -0.40 3.16 -36.41
CA GLU A 86 -0.46 3.81 -35.10
C GLU A 86 -1.59 3.23 -34.25
N LYS A 87 -2.73 2.89 -34.86
CA LYS A 87 -3.82 2.20 -34.16
C LYS A 87 -3.41 0.81 -33.70
N ILE A 88 -2.68 0.04 -34.53
CA ILE A 88 -2.13 -1.27 -34.13
C ILE A 88 -1.15 -1.08 -32.96
N GLN A 89 -0.27 -0.08 -33.04
CA GLN A 89 0.68 0.25 -31.98
C GLN A 89 -0.04 0.62 -30.66
N LEU A 90 -1.11 1.44 -30.72
CA LEU A 90 -1.91 1.79 -29.54
C LEU A 90 -2.59 0.56 -28.93
N TYR A 91 -3.11 -0.38 -29.72
CA TYR A 91 -3.66 -1.62 -29.17
C TYR A 91 -2.59 -2.50 -28.50
N ALA A 92 -1.38 -2.57 -29.07
CA ALA A 92 -0.28 -3.27 -28.43
C ALA A 92 0.11 -2.63 -27.09
N LEU A 93 0.14 -1.29 -27.03
CA LEU A 93 0.42 -0.54 -25.80
C LEU A 93 -0.70 -0.71 -24.76
N TYR A 94 -1.97 -0.75 -25.19
CA TYR A 94 -3.10 -1.10 -24.33
C TYR A 94 -2.93 -2.49 -23.70
N GLY A 95 -2.50 -3.47 -24.49
CA GLY A 95 -2.21 -4.83 -24.01
C GLY A 95 -1.13 -4.83 -22.92
N LYS A 96 -0.02 -4.13 -23.14
CA LYS A 96 1.04 -3.97 -22.12
C LYS A 96 0.52 -3.33 -20.83
N LEU A 97 -0.29 -2.28 -20.94
CA LEU A 97 -0.90 -1.62 -19.77
C LEU A 97 -1.82 -2.57 -18.99
N LEU A 98 -2.59 -3.41 -19.69
CA LEU A 98 -3.43 -4.41 -19.07
C LEU A 98 -2.60 -5.48 -18.34
N GLU A 99 -1.50 -5.94 -18.94
CA GLU A 99 -0.56 -6.86 -18.27
C GLU A 99 0.06 -6.24 -17.02
N PHE A 100 0.42 -4.95 -17.05
CA PHE A 100 0.97 -4.24 -15.89
C PHE A 100 -0.05 -4.14 -14.75
N GLU A 101 -1.30 -3.82 -15.07
CA GLU A 101 -2.38 -3.79 -14.08
C GLU A 101 -2.55 -5.16 -13.41
N GLN A 102 -2.58 -6.25 -14.20
CA GLN A 102 -2.70 -7.61 -13.68
C GLN A 102 -1.51 -7.99 -12.78
N LYS A 103 -0.28 -7.70 -13.22
CA LYS A 103 0.91 -7.95 -12.42
C LYS A 103 0.90 -7.19 -11.09
N ALA A 104 0.45 -5.94 -11.10
CA ALA A 104 0.35 -5.13 -9.88
C ALA A 104 -0.73 -5.66 -8.93
N ILE A 105 -1.92 -6.00 -9.45
CA ILE A 105 -3.03 -6.53 -8.63
C ILE A 105 -2.71 -7.91 -8.06
N ASN A 106 -2.14 -8.80 -8.88
CA ASN A 106 -1.81 -10.17 -8.47
C ASN A 106 -0.48 -10.26 -7.70
N SER A 107 0.22 -9.14 -7.51
CA SER A 107 1.54 -9.09 -6.87
C SER A 107 2.57 -10.01 -7.55
N GLU A 108 2.50 -10.13 -8.87
CA GLU A 108 3.38 -11.00 -9.68
C GLU A 108 4.75 -10.35 -9.97
N ALA A 109 4.88 -9.03 -9.78
CA ALA A 109 6.13 -8.30 -9.94
C ALA A 109 6.23 -7.14 -8.92
N PRO A 110 7.45 -6.72 -8.53
CA PRO A 110 7.65 -5.53 -7.71
C PRO A 110 7.04 -4.28 -8.35
N LEU A 111 6.42 -3.41 -7.55
CA LEU A 111 5.74 -2.21 -8.05
C LEU A 111 6.72 -1.25 -8.74
N GLU A 112 7.97 -1.24 -8.32
CA GLU A 112 9.07 -0.45 -8.87
C GLU A 112 9.44 -0.88 -10.29
N GLU A 113 9.43 -2.19 -10.55
CA GLU A 113 9.69 -2.75 -11.88
C GLU A 113 8.56 -2.37 -12.84
N ILE A 114 7.32 -2.49 -12.39
CA ILE A 114 6.14 -2.10 -13.16
C ILE A 114 6.18 -0.59 -13.44
N ARG A 115 6.51 0.23 -12.44
CA ARG A 115 6.66 1.68 -12.59
C ARG A 115 7.74 2.05 -13.60
N GLY A 116 8.90 1.40 -13.56
CA GLY A 116 9.96 1.61 -14.54
C GLY A 116 9.51 1.27 -15.96
N SER A 117 8.84 0.13 -16.12
CA SER A 117 8.29 -0.31 -17.40
C SER A 117 7.18 0.62 -17.93
N MET A 118 6.39 1.19 -17.02
CA MET A 118 5.33 2.15 -17.32
C MET A 118 5.89 3.43 -17.94
N GLU A 119 7.03 3.93 -17.48
CA GLU A 119 7.66 5.13 -18.06
C GLU A 119 8.07 4.93 -19.52
N GLU A 120 8.54 3.73 -19.89
CA GLU A 120 8.83 3.40 -21.29
C GLU A 120 7.56 3.33 -22.14
N VAL A 121 6.47 2.75 -21.60
CA VAL A 121 5.17 2.72 -22.29
C VAL A 121 4.62 4.14 -22.50
N LYS A 122 4.74 5.04 -21.52
CA LYS A 122 4.35 6.45 -21.68
C LYS A 122 5.13 7.13 -22.81
N LYS A 123 6.44 6.89 -22.90
CA LYS A 123 7.28 7.39 -24.01
C LYS A 123 6.88 6.81 -25.36
N ASP A 124 6.53 5.52 -25.41
CA ASP A 124 6.01 4.89 -26.63
C ASP A 124 4.69 5.55 -27.06
N ILE A 125 3.74 5.75 -26.14
CA ILE A 125 2.46 6.44 -26.41
C ILE A 125 2.71 7.86 -26.92
N ALA A 126 3.62 8.60 -26.29
CA ALA A 126 3.97 9.95 -26.73
C ALA A 126 4.52 9.97 -28.16
N ARG A 127 5.37 9.00 -28.52
CA ARG A 127 5.87 8.86 -29.91
C ARG A 127 4.73 8.62 -30.90
N VAL A 128 3.79 7.74 -30.58
CA VAL A 128 2.63 7.48 -31.44
C VAL A 128 1.78 8.75 -31.62
N LEU A 129 1.54 9.49 -30.54
CA LEU A 129 0.79 10.74 -30.60
C LEU A 129 1.49 11.82 -31.43
N HIS A 130 2.82 11.90 -31.37
CA HIS A 130 3.58 12.79 -32.24
C HIS A 130 3.39 12.44 -33.72
N THR A 131 3.47 11.16 -34.08
CA THR A 131 3.22 10.70 -35.46
C THR A 131 1.81 11.05 -35.94
N LEU A 132 0.82 10.96 -35.04
CA LEU A 132 -0.57 11.31 -35.32
C LEU A 132 -0.86 12.82 -35.30
N GLY A 133 0.11 13.68 -34.98
CA GLY A 133 -0.11 15.11 -34.80
C GLY A 133 -0.97 15.47 -33.58
N MET A 134 -1.11 14.55 -32.63
CA MET A 134 -1.96 14.65 -31.44
C MET A 134 -1.18 14.82 -30.13
N ALA A 135 0.08 15.26 -30.20
CA ALA A 135 0.95 15.40 -29.02
C ALA A 135 0.38 16.32 -27.92
N HIS A 136 -0.42 17.33 -28.29
CA HIS A 136 -1.11 18.24 -27.37
C HIS A 136 -2.06 17.53 -26.39
N LEU A 137 -2.50 16.31 -26.69
CA LEU A 137 -3.33 15.53 -25.78
C LEU A 137 -2.56 15.06 -24.53
N LEU A 138 -1.23 15.02 -24.57
CA LEU A 138 -0.41 14.70 -23.39
C LEU A 138 -0.52 15.77 -22.30
N ASP A 139 -0.76 17.03 -22.67
CA ASP A 139 -0.92 18.12 -21.71
C ASP A 139 -2.13 17.84 -20.80
N THR A 140 -3.22 17.30 -21.37
CA THR A 140 -4.43 16.90 -20.62
C THR A 140 -4.21 15.74 -19.64
N MET A 141 -3.14 14.98 -19.83
CA MET A 141 -2.76 13.85 -18.96
C MET A 141 -1.82 14.28 -17.83
N THR A 142 -1.22 15.47 -17.92
CA THR A 142 -0.28 15.99 -16.92
C THR A 142 -1.02 16.69 -15.76
N ASP A 143 -2.28 17.07 -16.01
CA ASP A 143 -3.18 17.73 -15.05
C ASP A 143 -4.03 16.73 -14.21
N LEU A 144 -3.86 15.42 -14.43
CA LEU A 144 -4.54 14.31 -13.73
C LEU A 144 -3.59 13.62 -12.74
#